data_AF-A0A5W9YNG1-F1
#
_entry.id   AF-A0A5W9YNG1-F1
#
_cell.length_a   1.000
_cell.length_b   1.000
_cell.length_c   1.000
_cell.angle_alpha   90.00
_cell.angle_beta   90.00
_cell.angle_gamma   90.00
#
_symmetry.space_group_name_H-M   'P 1'
#
loop_
_entity.id
_entity.type
_entity.pdbx_description
1 polymer ?
#
loop_
_entity_poly.entity_id
_entity_poly.type
_entity_poly.pdbx_seq_one_letter_code
_entity_poly.pdbx_strand_id
1 'polypeptide(L)' 'MSAFIKLASVLALFISPVVVAIAGEQSHCTKINEYPFIVTQCDDGTVTVVNVINNRVAVCRKGESCKEIKL' A
#
# COMPACT_ATOMS: atom_id res chain seq x y z
N MET A 1 26.83 35.68 -33.98
CA MET A 1 25.81 34.79 -34.55
C MET A 1 26.08 33.41 -33.94
N SER A 2 25.51 33.11 -32.77
CA SER A 2 24.19 32.48 -32.58
C SER A 2 24.08 31.17 -33.35
N ALA A 3 24.09 30.05 -32.62
CA ALA A 3 23.28 28.85 -32.86
C ALA A 3 23.94 27.53 -32.41
N PHE A 4 24.50 27.42 -31.20
CA PHE A 4 24.80 26.08 -30.65
C PHE A 4 24.43 25.89 -29.16
N ILE A 5 23.67 26.81 -28.57
CA ILE A 5 23.15 26.66 -27.19
C ILE A 5 21.66 26.27 -27.24
N LYS A 6 21.27 25.15 -27.86
CA LYS A 6 19.87 24.64 -27.80
C LYS A 6 19.71 23.12 -28.01
N LEU A 7 20.68 22.28 -27.66
CA LEU A 7 20.53 20.82 -27.83
C LEU A 7 20.89 19.98 -26.59
N ALA A 8 20.89 20.57 -25.39
CA ALA A 8 21.02 19.83 -24.13
C ALA A 8 19.69 19.69 -23.36
N SER A 9 18.56 20.06 -23.97
CA SER A 9 17.24 20.14 -23.31
C SER A 9 16.29 18.97 -23.64
N VAL A 10 16.71 18.00 -24.47
CA VAL A 10 15.82 16.92 -24.97
C VAL A 10 16.20 15.53 -24.45
N LEU A 11 17.15 15.46 -23.50
CA LEU A 11 17.53 14.22 -22.81
C LEU A 11 17.05 14.18 -21.34
N ALA A 12 16.00 14.93 -21.01
CA ALA A 12 15.38 14.97 -19.68
C ALA A 12 13.98 14.31 -19.65
N LEU A 13 13.60 13.56 -20.68
CA LEU A 13 12.26 13.00 -20.83
C LEU A 13 12.19 11.47 -20.84
N PHE A 14 13.32 10.79 -20.66
CA PHE A 14 13.35 9.35 -20.74
C PHE A 14 13.91 8.74 -19.46
N ILE A 15 12.96 8.16 -18.72
CA ILE A 15 13.14 7.04 -17.80
C ILE A 15 13.59 7.46 -16.40
N SER A 16 12.63 7.96 -15.61
CA SER A 16 12.65 7.72 -14.16
C SER A 16 12.21 6.28 -13.91
N PRO A 17 13.10 5.36 -13.48
CA PRO A 17 12.70 4.01 -13.06
C PRO A 17 11.95 4.03 -11.70
N VAL A 18 11.81 5.20 -11.07
CA VAL A 18 11.05 5.37 -9.82
C VAL A 18 9.53 5.26 -10.05
N VAL A 19 9.06 5.43 -11.29
CA VAL A 19 7.66 5.20 -11.68
C VAL A 19 7.47 3.80 -12.27
N VAL A 20 8.38 2.87 -11.98
CA VAL A 20 8.08 1.44 -12.14
C VAL A 20 7.15 1.06 -10.99
N ALA A 21 5.85 1.18 -11.27
CA ALA A 21 4.83 0.26 -10.80
C ALA A 21 4.99 -0.26 -9.35
N ILE A 22 4.60 0.56 -8.38
CA ILE A 22 3.83 0.07 -7.22
C ILE A 22 2.34 0.15 -7.55
N ALA A 23 1.96 -0.36 -8.72
CA ALA A 23 0.62 -0.84 -8.97
C ALA A 23 0.61 -2.33 -8.55
N GLY A 24 0.94 -2.59 -7.28
CA GLY A 24 0.42 -3.79 -6.65
C GLY A 24 -1.09 -3.60 -6.66
N GLU A 25 -1.78 -4.45 -7.39
CA GLU A 25 -3.24 -4.53 -7.45
C GLU A 25 -3.80 -4.19 -6.07
N GLN A 26 -4.45 -3.04 -5.95
CA GLN A 26 -4.95 -2.58 -4.65
C GLN A 26 -6.13 -3.48 -4.32
N SER A 27 -5.87 -4.55 -3.56
CA SER A 27 -6.86 -5.52 -3.10
C SER A 27 -8.11 -4.78 -2.62
N HIS A 28 -9.28 -5.16 -3.12
CA HIS A 28 -10.52 -4.53 -2.70
C HIS A 28 -10.79 -4.88 -1.24
N CYS A 29 -10.68 -3.89 -0.36
CA CYS A 29 -10.87 -4.08 1.06
C CYS A 29 -12.16 -3.41 1.55
N THR A 30 -12.95 -4.15 2.32
CA THR A 30 -14.07 -3.63 3.11
C THR A 30 -13.62 -3.37 4.54
N LYS A 31 -14.07 -2.25 5.11
CA LYS A 31 -13.82 -1.89 6.50
C LYS A 31 -15.14 -1.85 7.27
N ILE A 32 -15.17 -2.52 8.41
CA ILE A 32 -16.26 -2.53 9.37
C ILE A 32 -15.73 -1.93 10.66
N ASN A 33 -16.33 -0.83 11.10
CA ASN A 33 -15.94 -0.14 12.32
C ASN A 33 -17.04 -0.35 13.36
N GLU A 34 -16.80 -1.21 14.34
CA GLU A 34 -17.71 -1.47 15.46
C GLU A 34 -16.94 -1.37 16.76
N TYR A 35 -17.08 -0.26 17.50
CA TYR A 35 -16.33 -0.05 18.73
C TYR A 35 -16.45 -1.26 19.69
N PRO A 36 -15.33 -1.81 20.21
CA PRO A 36 -13.94 -1.33 20.12
C PRO A 36 -13.08 -1.93 18.98
N PHE A 37 -13.71 -2.61 18.03
CA PHE A 37 -13.04 -3.32 16.95
C PHE A 37 -13.12 -2.60 15.61
N ILE A 38 -12.03 -2.64 14.86
CA ILE A 38 -12.01 -2.25 13.45
C ILE A 38 -11.58 -3.48 12.66
N VAL A 39 -12.47 -4.00 11.82
CA VAL A 39 -12.21 -5.15 10.97
C VAL A 39 -12.01 -4.69 9.54
N THR A 40 -10.89 -5.04 8.94
CA THR A 40 -10.63 -4.85 7.50
C THR A 40 -10.51 -6.21 6.85
N GLN A 41 -11.32 -6.48 5.83
CA GLN A 41 -11.25 -7.70 5.05
C GLN A 41 -10.98 -7.35 3.59
N CYS A 42 -9.99 -8.00 2.99
CA CYS A 42 -9.60 -7.80 1.61
C CYS A 42 -9.90 -9.07 0.79
N ASP A 43 -10.09 -8.90 -0.52
CA ASP A 43 -10.39 -9.97 -1.49
C ASP A 43 -9.26 -11.00 -1.66
N ASP A 44 -8.01 -10.62 -1.35
CA ASP A 44 -6.85 -11.50 -1.23
C ASP A 44 -6.97 -12.53 -0.08
N GLY A 45 -8.01 -12.42 0.75
CA GLY A 45 -8.25 -13.27 1.91
C GLY A 45 -7.52 -12.79 3.17
N THR A 46 -6.93 -11.59 3.15
CA THR A 46 -6.38 -10.94 4.33
C THR A 46 -7.50 -10.38 5.19
N VAL A 47 -7.48 -10.68 6.49
CA VAL A 47 -8.37 -10.11 7.51
C VAL A 47 -7.51 -9.46 8.59
N THR A 48 -7.77 -8.20 8.87
CA THR A 48 -7.13 -7.45 9.95
C THR A 48 -8.18 -7.07 10.97
N VAL A 49 -7.94 -7.38 12.24
CA VAL A 49 -8.80 -7.00 13.37
C VAL A 49 -7.98 -6.14 14.31
N VAL A 50 -8.36 -4.87 14.45
CA VAL A 50 -7.75 -3.93 15.39
C VAL A 50 -8.66 -3.81 16.61
N ASN A 51 -8.11 -4.01 17.80
CA ASN A 51 -8.76 -3.68 19.05
C ASN A 51 -8.16 -2.36 19.56
N VAL A 52 -8.99 -1.31 19.56
CA VAL A 52 -8.55 0.04 19.92
C VAL A 52 -8.43 0.25 21.42
N ILE A 53 -8.99 -0.63 22.26
CA ILE A 53 -8.89 -0.52 23.73
C ILE A 53 -7.49 -0.91 24.19
N ASN A 54 -6.95 -2.00 23.64
CA ASN A 54 -5.67 -2.56 24.08
C ASN A 54 -4.54 -2.36 23.07
N ASN A 55 -4.78 -1.58 22.01
CA ASN A 55 -3.84 -1.29 20.92
C ASN A 55 -3.25 -2.57 20.32
N ARG A 56 -4.08 -3.59 20.08
CA ARG A 56 -3.66 -4.84 19.44
C ARG A 56 -4.24 -4.97 18.05
N VAL A 57 -3.49 -5.59 17.16
CA VAL A 57 -3.86 -5.88 15.79
C VAL A 57 -3.63 -7.35 15.52
N ALA A 58 -4.66 -8.08 15.15
CA ALA A 58 -4.54 -9.42 14.61
C ALA A 58 -4.59 -9.34 13.07
N VAL A 59 -3.57 -9.87 12.40
CA VAL A 59 -3.52 -9.98 10.94
C VAL A 59 -3.55 -11.46 10.59
N CYS A 60 -4.61 -11.87 9.91
CA CYS A 60 -4.80 -13.21 9.36
C CYS A 60 -4.64 -13.12 7.85
N ARG A 61 -3.80 -13.99 7.28
CA ARG A 61 -3.68 -14.14 5.83
C ARG A 61 -4.10 -15.54 5.44
N LYS A 62 -4.66 -15.68 4.24
CA LYS A 62 -5.05 -16.98 3.70
C LYS A 62 -3.84 -17.93 3.69
N GLY A 63 -3.97 -19.08 4.35
CA GLY A 63 -2.91 -20.09 4.42
C GLY A 63 -1.81 -19.84 5.46
N GLU A 64 -1.87 -18.72 6.21
CA GLU A 64 -0.97 -18.46 7.34
C GLU A 64 -1.74 -18.49 8.67
N SER A 65 -1.03 -18.79 9.77
CA SER A 65 -1.57 -18.53 11.10
C SER A 65 -1.73 -17.03 11.34
N CYS A 66 -2.82 -16.64 12.00
CA CYS A 66 -3.01 -15.25 12.42
C CYS A 66 -1.88 -14.80 13.34
N LYS A 67 -1.37 -13.60 13.07
CA LYS A 67 -0.31 -12.97 13.86
C LYS A 67 -0.92 -11.81 14.63
N GLU A 68 -0.71 -11.81 15.95
CA GLU A 68 -1.08 -10.67 16.79
C GLU A 68 0.13 -9.76 16.98
N ILE A 69 -0.10 -8.46 16.85
CA ILE A 69 0.89 -7.40 16.93
C ILE A 69 0.35 -6.35 17.92
N LYS A 70 1.21 -5.87 18.81
CA LYS A 70 0.90 -4.71 19.66
C LYS A 70 1.38 -3.44 18.94
N LEU A 71 0.50 -2.45 18.82
CA LEU A 71 0.83 -1.11 18.30
C LEU A 71 1.57 -0.27 19.34
#